data_AF-A0A519TZH4-F1
#
_entry.id   AF-A0A519TZH4-F1
#
_cell.length_a   1.000
_cell.length_b   1.000
_cell.length_c   1.000
_cell.angle_alpha   90.00
_cell.angle_beta   90.00
_cell.angle_gamma   90.00
#
_symmetry.space_group_name_H-M   'P 1'
#
loop_
_entity.id
_entity.type
_entity.pdbx_description
1 polymer ?
#
loop_
_entity_poly.entity_id
_entity_poly.type
_entity_poly.pdbx_seq_one_letter_code
_entity_poly.pdbx_strand_id
1 'polypeptide(L)'
;MNQQIKSLADEIRERLRDQQPPVAEKDDGQTMDVSPEIQQEADRVRGRPSAPAADLNPLVQAPKKYTEAQVGRFFEQLEGFQYLGEQKSMIRVDTATMKLLRRLKLVRGVEMNKVIVFALHQLLSRHPWLQTYIQDSLKNPDL
;
A
#
# COMPACT_ATOMS: atom_id res chain seq x y z
N MET A 1 -28.25 40.86 23.60
CA MET A 1 -27.49 40.37 22.43
C MET A 1 -27.59 38.86 22.41
N ASN A 2 -28.50 38.28 21.63
CA ASN A 2 -28.67 36.82 21.54
C ASN A 2 -27.97 36.31 20.29
N GLN A 3 -26.84 35.63 20.45
CA GLN A 3 -26.15 34.96 19.35
C GLN A 3 -26.81 33.60 19.14
N GLN A 4 -27.59 33.45 18.07
CA GLN A 4 -28.13 32.17 17.63
C GLN A 4 -26.99 31.32 17.07
N ILE A 5 -26.54 30.33 17.82
CA ILE A 5 -25.63 29.30 17.33
C ILE A 5 -26.44 28.44 16.36
N LYS A 6 -26.32 28.74 15.06
CA LYS A 6 -26.88 27.88 14.01
C LYS A 6 -26.19 26.52 14.11
N SER A 7 -26.97 25.47 14.27
CA SER A 7 -26.46 24.11 14.45
C SER A 7 -25.78 23.64 13.18
N LEU A 8 -24.61 23.03 13.30
CA LEU A 8 -23.86 22.41 12.19
C LEU A 8 -24.73 21.40 11.40
N ALA A 9 -25.76 20.84 12.04
CA ALA A 9 -26.73 19.94 11.42
C ALA A 9 -27.64 20.64 10.39
N ASP A 10 -27.93 21.93 10.57
CA ASP A 10 -28.72 22.71 9.61
C ASP A 10 -27.90 23.07 8.37
N GLU A 11 -26.60 23.38 8.53
CA GLU A 11 -25.70 23.66 7.40
C GLU A 11 -25.53 22.42 6.49
N ILE A 12 -25.49 21.21 7.07
CA ILE A 12 -25.38 19.96 6.30
C ILE A 12 -26.66 19.68 5.49
N ARG A 13 -27.85 19.97 6.04
CA ARG A 13 -29.12 19.80 5.32
C ARG A 13 -29.24 20.76 4.14
N GLU A 14 -28.76 21.99 4.31
CA GLU A 14 -28.80 23.00 3.25
C GLU A 14 -27.88 22.60 2.08
N ARG A 15 -26.66 22.14 2.38
CA ARG A 15 -25.72 21.67 1.34
C ARG A 15 -26.13 20.39 0.60
N LEU A 16 -26.95 19.53 1.21
CA LEU A 16 -27.52 18.37 0.52
C LEU A 16 -28.67 18.75 -0.40
N ARG A 17 -29.40 19.83 -0.09
CA ARG A 17 -30.52 20.31 -0.91
C ARG A 17 -30.03 20.95 -2.21
N ASP A 18 -28.90 21.64 -2.19
CA ASP A 18 -28.36 22.32 -3.39
C ASP A 18 -27.70 21.38 -4.41
N GLN A 19 -27.41 20.12 -4.04
CA GLN A 19 -26.72 19.15 -4.92
C GLN A 19 -27.65 18.17 -5.65
N GLN A 20 -28.97 18.38 -5.59
CA GLN A 20 -29.93 17.49 -6.24
C GLN A 20 -30.61 18.20 -7.42
N PRO A 21 -30.35 17.80 -8.69
CA PRO A 21 -31.17 18.26 -9.81
C PRO A 21 -32.59 17.70 -9.68
N PRO A 22 -33.62 18.45 -10.11
CA PRO A 22 -35.01 18.08 -9.92
C PRO A 22 -35.36 16.81 -10.67
N VAL A 23 -36.03 15.89 -9.97
CA VAL A 23 -36.64 14.70 -10.54
C VAL A 23 -37.91 15.14 -11.28
N ALA A 24 -37.97 14.93 -12.60
CA ALA A 24 -39.22 14.90 -13.33
C ALA A 24 -39.50 13.43 -13.68
N GLU A 25 -40.63 12.93 -13.19
CA GLU A 25 -41.14 11.59 -13.45
C GLU A 25 -41.79 11.48 -14.85
N LYS A 26 -41.75 10.24 -15.38
CA LYS A 26 -42.71 9.54 -16.27
C LYS A 26 -42.36 9.32 -17.77
N ASP A 27 -42.63 8.07 -18.14
CA ASP A 27 -43.33 7.56 -19.33
C ASP A 27 -42.53 6.98 -20.53
N ASP A 28 -42.90 5.73 -20.82
CA ASP A 28 -42.96 4.97 -22.08
C ASP A 28 -41.90 5.10 -23.19
N GLY A 29 -41.37 3.92 -23.56
CA GLY A 29 -41.41 3.41 -24.93
C GLY A 29 -40.75 4.17 -26.10
N GLN A 30 -39.85 3.44 -26.78
CA GLN A 30 -39.77 3.35 -28.27
C GLN A 30 -38.60 4.05 -29.02
N THR A 31 -37.87 3.20 -29.78
CA THR A 31 -37.19 3.39 -31.10
C THR A 31 -35.96 4.30 -31.23
N MET A 32 -34.80 3.70 -31.60
CA MET A 32 -34.16 3.66 -32.95
C MET A 32 -33.70 5.04 -33.44
N ASP A 33 -32.41 5.26 -33.71
CA ASP A 33 -31.69 4.94 -34.96
C ASP A 33 -30.19 5.31 -34.66
N VAL A 34 -29.11 4.68 -35.14
CA VAL A 34 -28.66 4.52 -36.52
C VAL A 34 -27.62 3.38 -36.57
N SER A 35 -27.72 2.50 -37.57
CA SER A 35 -26.69 1.54 -38.05
C SER A 35 -25.89 2.18 -39.22
N PRO A 36 -25.06 1.47 -40.02
CA PRO A 36 -24.06 0.42 -39.77
C PRO A 36 -22.73 0.71 -40.54
N GLU A 37 -21.62 0.03 -40.24
CA GLU A 37 -20.67 -0.37 -41.31
C GLU A 37 -19.86 -1.61 -40.91
N ILE A 38 -19.83 -2.58 -41.83
CA ILE A 38 -19.38 -3.98 -41.72
C ILE A 38 -18.14 -4.11 -42.61
N GLN A 39 -17.05 -4.78 -42.22
CA GLN A 39 -16.48 -6.01 -42.82
C GLN A 39 -15.00 -6.06 -42.39
N GLN A 40 -14.50 -7.00 -41.59
CA GLN A 40 -14.10 -8.38 -41.92
C GLN A 40 -13.35 -8.55 -43.24
N GLU A 41 -12.04 -8.80 -43.15
CA GLU A 41 -11.31 -9.65 -44.10
C GLU A 41 -10.24 -10.46 -43.35
N ALA A 42 -10.14 -11.72 -43.75
CA ALA A 42 -9.32 -12.76 -43.14
C ALA A 42 -8.27 -13.28 -44.15
N ASP A 43 -7.28 -13.97 -43.60
CA ASP A 43 -6.57 -15.12 -44.16
C ASP A 43 -5.14 -14.94 -44.73
N ARG A 44 -4.29 -15.86 -44.25
CA ARG A 44 -3.02 -16.42 -44.78
C ARG A 44 -1.69 -15.93 -44.19
N VAL A 45 -0.72 -16.78 -43.81
CA VAL A 45 -0.57 -18.17 -43.30
C VAL A 45 0.95 -18.47 -43.32
N ARG A 46 1.45 -19.34 -42.41
CA ARG A 46 2.81 -19.96 -42.26
C ARG A 46 3.81 -19.13 -41.44
N GLY A 47 4.49 -19.66 -40.42
CA GLY A 47 4.48 -20.99 -39.82
C GLY A 47 5.70 -21.21 -38.90
N ARG A 48 5.47 -22.02 -37.84
CA ARG A 48 6.42 -22.90 -37.12
C ARG A 48 7.32 -22.30 -35.99
N PRO A 49 7.85 -23.13 -35.06
CA PRO A 49 7.23 -23.37 -33.73
C PRO A 49 8.22 -23.30 -32.53
N SER A 50 7.68 -23.39 -31.30
CA SER A 50 8.32 -23.92 -30.05
C SER A 50 9.57 -23.18 -29.52
N ALA A 51 9.74 -22.76 -28.26
CA ALA A 51 9.23 -23.14 -26.94
C ALA A 51 9.78 -22.09 -25.92
N PRO A 52 9.80 -22.36 -24.61
CA PRO A 52 8.69 -22.47 -23.68
C PRO A 52 8.69 -21.32 -22.66
N ALA A 53 7.58 -21.22 -21.92
CA ALA A 53 7.40 -20.37 -20.76
C ALA A 53 8.60 -20.37 -19.80
N ALA A 54 9.26 -19.23 -19.66
CA ALA A 54 9.94 -18.85 -18.42
C ALA A 54 9.01 -17.89 -17.69
N ASP A 55 7.93 -18.48 -17.17
CA ASP A 55 7.03 -17.89 -16.20
C ASP A 55 7.83 -17.66 -14.90
N LEU A 56 8.57 -16.55 -14.86
CA LEU A 56 9.12 -16.03 -13.62
C LEU A 56 8.05 -15.20 -12.91
N ASN A 57 6.93 -15.83 -12.57
CA ASN A 57 6.08 -15.31 -11.53
C ASN A 57 5.42 -16.40 -10.69
N PRO A 58 5.90 -16.57 -9.46
CA PRO A 58 4.95 -16.77 -8.37
C PRO A 58 5.23 -15.76 -7.26
N LEU A 59 4.95 -14.48 -7.52
CA LEU A 59 4.56 -13.53 -6.47
C LEU A 59 3.05 -13.26 -6.51
N VAL A 60 2.25 -14.27 -6.82
CA VAL A 60 0.90 -14.37 -6.24
C VAL A 60 1.02 -15.19 -4.95
N GLN A 61 1.69 -14.62 -3.94
CA GLN A 61 1.52 -15.13 -2.59
C GLN A 61 0.12 -14.71 -2.14
N ALA A 62 -0.79 -15.68 -2.13
CA ALA A 62 -2.10 -15.58 -1.48
C ALA A 62 -1.97 -14.91 -0.10
N PRO A 63 -2.99 -14.19 0.40
CA PRO A 63 -2.93 -13.54 1.69
C PRO A 63 -2.68 -14.60 2.76
N LYS A 64 -1.44 -14.67 3.27
CA LYS A 64 -1.10 -15.46 4.45
C LYS A 64 -1.95 -14.88 5.58
N LYS A 65 -2.97 -15.61 6.00
CA LYS A 65 -3.70 -15.32 7.24
C LYS A 65 -2.65 -15.30 8.35
N TYR A 66 -2.47 -14.15 8.98
CA TYR A 66 -1.62 -14.04 10.17
C TYR A 66 -2.31 -14.78 11.32
N THR A 67 -1.53 -15.39 12.20
CA THR A 67 -2.07 -15.90 13.48
C THR A 67 -2.00 -14.79 14.52
N GLU A 68 -3.00 -14.67 15.40
CA GLU A 68 -2.97 -13.70 16.50
C GLU A 68 -1.71 -13.85 17.36
N ALA A 69 -1.25 -15.09 17.57
CA ALA A 69 0.01 -15.37 18.27
C ALA A 69 1.25 -14.77 17.58
N GLN A 70 1.29 -14.75 16.24
CA GLN A 70 2.39 -14.14 15.48
C GLN A 70 2.36 -12.62 15.61
N VAL A 71 1.16 -12.04 15.53
CA VAL A 71 0.95 -10.61 15.70
C VAL A 71 1.34 -10.18 17.12
N GLY A 72 0.87 -10.90 18.14
CA GLY A 72 1.19 -10.64 19.54
C GLY A 72 2.70 -10.68 19.80
N ARG A 73 3.37 -11.76 19.41
CA ARG A 73 4.84 -11.89 19.58
C ARG A 73 5.61 -10.77 18.88
N PHE A 74 5.22 -10.39 17.67
CA PHE A 74 5.87 -9.31 16.94
C PHE A 74 5.73 -7.97 17.67
N PHE A 75 4.51 -7.62 18.09
CA PHE A 75 4.27 -6.35 18.76
C PHE A 75 4.85 -6.31 20.17
N GLU A 76 4.86 -7.42 20.90
CA GLU A 76 5.56 -7.54 22.18
C GLU A 76 7.06 -7.25 22.05
N GLN A 77 7.72 -7.86 21.04
CA GLN A 77 9.13 -7.59 20.75
C GLN A 77 9.37 -6.14 20.33
N LEU A 78 8.49 -5.59 19.50
CA LEU A 78 8.60 -4.21 19.00
C LEU A 78 8.35 -3.18 20.10
N GLU A 79 7.42 -3.43 21.01
CA GLU A 79 7.14 -2.56 22.16
C GLU A 79 8.28 -2.61 23.18
N GLY A 80 8.77 -3.81 23.50
CA GLY A 80 9.92 -4.03 24.38
C GLY A 80 11.26 -3.51 23.83
N PHE A 81 11.36 -3.27 22.53
CA PHE A 81 12.54 -2.66 21.94
C PHE A 81 12.71 -1.21 22.41
N GLN A 82 13.84 -0.90 23.05
CA GLN A 82 14.17 0.46 23.46
C GLN A 82 14.71 1.26 22.27
N TYR A 83 14.04 2.35 21.93
CA TYR A 83 14.45 3.28 20.87
C TYR A 83 14.81 4.62 21.50
N LEU A 84 16.10 4.98 21.48
CA LEU A 84 16.64 6.20 22.10
C LEU A 84 16.66 7.40 21.14
N GLY A 85 16.75 7.16 19.83
CA GLY A 85 16.66 8.22 18.81
C GLY A 85 17.80 9.25 18.81
N GLU A 86 18.97 8.92 19.37
CA GLU A 86 20.08 9.86 19.59
C GLU A 86 20.72 10.36 18.28
N GLN A 87 20.84 9.50 17.27
CA GLN A 87 21.48 9.83 16.00
C GLN A 87 20.46 10.04 14.88
N LYS A 88 20.58 11.16 14.17
CA LYS A 88 19.77 11.43 12.99
C LYS A 88 20.29 10.65 11.79
N SER A 89 19.46 9.78 11.23
CA SER A 89 19.74 9.08 9.98
C SER A 89 18.75 9.50 8.89
N MET A 90 19.27 9.80 7.70
CA MET A 90 18.44 10.09 6.51
C MET A 90 18.36 8.83 5.65
N ILE A 91 17.23 8.12 5.73
CA ILE A 91 16.99 6.89 4.97
C ILE A 91 15.95 7.18 3.89
N ARG A 92 16.26 6.80 2.64
CA ARG A 92 15.28 6.82 1.54
C ARG A 92 14.53 5.49 1.53
N VAL A 93 13.21 5.56 1.56
CA VAL A 93 12.32 4.40 1.58
C VAL A 93 11.35 4.53 0.41
N ASP A 94 11.03 3.41 -0.24
CA ASP A 94 10.10 3.40 -1.36
C ASP A 94 8.67 3.78 -0.93
N THR A 95 7.85 4.15 -1.90
CA THR A 95 6.50 4.66 -1.64
C THR A 95 5.57 3.60 -1.03
N ALA A 96 5.72 2.33 -1.40
CA ALA A 96 4.88 1.26 -0.88
C ALA A 96 5.18 0.99 0.60
N THR A 97 6.47 0.91 0.94
CA THR A 97 6.93 0.74 2.32
C THR A 97 6.55 1.94 3.18
N MET A 98 6.69 3.18 2.67
CA MET A 98 6.24 4.38 3.39
C MET A 98 4.74 4.38 3.69
N LYS A 99 3.90 3.95 2.74
CA LYS A 99 2.45 3.80 2.97
C LYS A 99 2.16 2.76 4.06
N LEU A 100 2.90 1.65 4.09
CA LEU A 100 2.75 0.62 5.11
C LEU A 100 3.15 1.13 6.50
N LEU A 101 4.30 1.79 6.63
CA LEU A 101 4.78 2.36 7.88
C LEU A 101 3.80 3.40 8.44
N ARG A 102 3.24 4.27 7.59
CA ARG A 102 2.22 5.24 8.00
C ARG A 102 0.96 4.55 8.52
N ARG A 103 0.46 3.52 7.82
CA ARG A 103 -0.71 2.74 8.28
C ARG A 103 -0.44 2.04 9.61
N LEU A 104 0.75 1.46 9.78
CA LEU A 104 1.15 0.83 11.03
C LEU A 104 1.15 1.84 12.19
N LYS A 105 1.71 3.03 11.96
CA LYS A 105 1.68 4.14 12.93
C LYS A 105 0.25 4.56 13.28
N LEU A 106 -0.65 4.65 12.29
CA LEU A 106 -2.05 5.03 12.53
C LEU A 106 -2.84 3.99 13.32
N VAL A 107 -2.65 2.69 13.04
CA VAL A 107 -3.46 1.62 13.64
C VAL A 107 -2.97 1.22 15.03
N ARG A 108 -1.66 1.27 15.28
CA ARG A 108 -1.05 0.79 16.54
C ARG A 108 -0.31 1.87 17.33
N GLY A 109 -0.24 3.10 16.83
CA GLY A 109 0.50 4.18 17.48
C GLY A 109 2.02 4.02 17.46
N VAL A 110 2.56 3.02 16.74
CA VAL A 110 4.00 2.74 16.73
C VAL A 110 4.74 3.76 15.87
N GLU A 111 5.82 4.32 16.40
CA GLU A 111 6.65 5.26 15.66
C GLU A 111 7.35 4.61 14.46
N MET A 112 7.32 5.27 13.29
CA MET A 112 7.93 4.75 12.06
C MET A 112 9.43 4.52 12.21
N ASN A 113 10.16 5.46 12.82
CA ASN A 113 11.60 5.33 13.03
C ASN A 113 11.94 4.13 13.91
N LYS A 114 11.16 3.91 14.98
CA LYS A 114 11.30 2.74 15.86
C LYS A 114 11.18 1.44 15.07
N VAL A 115 10.19 1.32 14.17
CA VAL A 115 10.00 0.14 13.31
C VAL A 115 11.20 -0.09 12.38
N ILE A 116 11.72 0.99 11.78
CA ILE A 116 12.87 0.92 10.88
C ILE A 116 14.11 0.41 11.63
N VAL A 117 14.40 1.02 12.78
CA VAL A 117 15.56 0.63 13.60
C VAL A 117 15.40 -0.79 14.16
N PHE A 118 14.20 -1.16 14.60
CA PHE A 118 13.89 -2.52 15.02
C PHE A 118 14.14 -3.55 13.91
N ALA A 119 13.68 -3.27 12.69
CA ALA A 119 13.89 -4.15 11.55
C ALA A 119 15.39 -4.31 11.20
N LEU A 120 16.15 -3.21 11.22
CA LEU A 120 17.60 -3.22 11.06
C LEU A 120 18.28 -4.05 12.15
N HIS A 121 17.92 -3.84 13.41
CA HIS A 121 18.47 -4.59 14.53
C HIS A 121 18.19 -6.09 14.40
N GLN A 122 16.96 -6.44 14.01
CA GLN A 122 16.56 -7.82 13.81
C GLN A 122 17.32 -8.49 12.66
N LEU A 123 17.59 -7.75 11.59
CA LEU A 123 18.38 -8.21 10.45
C LEU A 123 19.84 -8.48 10.86
N LEU A 124 20.47 -7.50 11.52
CA LEU A 124 21.87 -7.63 11.97
C LEU A 124 22.03 -8.75 13.01
N SER A 125 21.07 -8.90 13.92
CA SER A 125 21.09 -9.97 14.93
C SER A 125 20.97 -11.37 14.32
N ARG A 126 20.28 -11.51 13.18
CA ARG A 126 20.16 -12.79 12.45
C ARG A 126 21.39 -13.10 11.59
N HIS A 127 22.22 -12.11 11.31
CA HIS A 127 23.41 -12.25 10.48
C HIS A 127 24.65 -11.68 11.18
N PRO A 128 25.15 -12.34 12.26
CA PRO A 128 26.32 -11.85 12.99
C PRO A 128 27.56 -11.67 12.11
N TRP A 129 27.70 -12.53 11.09
CA TRP A 129 28.78 -12.46 10.09
C TRP A 129 28.84 -11.10 9.38
N LEU A 130 27.71 -10.41 9.21
CA LEU A 130 27.67 -9.10 8.56
C LEU A 130 28.37 -8.04 9.41
N GLN A 131 28.27 -8.13 10.74
CA GLN A 131 29.00 -7.23 11.63
C GLN A 131 30.51 -7.46 11.52
N THR A 132 30.94 -8.73 11.50
CA THR A 132 32.35 -9.09 11.31
C THR A 132 32.87 -8.59 9.96
N TYR A 133 32.12 -8.86 8.88
CA TYR A 133 32.47 -8.41 7.54
C TYR A 133 32.62 -6.90 7.43
N ILE A 134 31.68 -6.12 8.00
CA ILE A 134 31.76 -4.65 8.01
C ILE A 134 33.01 -4.19 8.77
N GLN A 135 33.32 -4.79 9.92
CA GLN A 135 34.50 -4.45 10.71
C GLN A 135 35.81 -4.78 9.98
N ASP A 136 35.86 -5.91 9.29
CA ASP A 136 37.06 -6.36 8.57
C ASP A 136 37.29 -5.54 7.30
N SER A 137 36.21 -5.18 6.58
CA SER A 137 36.27 -4.29 5.40
C SER A 137 36.76 -2.88 5.77
N LEU A 138 36.46 -2.40 6.98
CA LEU A 138 36.97 -1.11 7.47
C LEU A 138 38.47 -1.17 7.80
N LYS A 139 38.99 -2.34 8.17
CA LYS A 139 40.42 -2.54 8.47
C LYS A 139 41.24 -2.79 7.21
N ASN A 140 40.64 -3.41 6.20
CA ASN A 140 41.27 -3.73 4.92
C ASN A 140 40.34 -3.26 3.77
N PRO A 141 40.43 -1.98 3.35
CA PRO A 141 39.56 -1.43 2.32
C PRO A 141 39.81 -1.97 0.90
N ASP A 142 40.83 -2.82 0.71
CA ASP A 142 41.28 -3.33 -0.59
C ASP A 142 40.83 -4.78 -0.90
N LEU A 143 39.81 -5.29 -0.19
CA LEU A 143 39.22 -6.62 -0.41
C LEU A 143 38.04 -6.59 -1.39
#